data_AF-A0A443PFT2-F1
#
_entry.id   AF-A0A443PFT2-F1
#
_cell.length_a   1.000
_cell.length_b   1.000
_cell.length_c   1.000
_cell.angle_alpha   90.00
_cell.angle_beta   90.00
_cell.angle_gamma   90.00
#
_symmetry.space_group_name_H-M   'P 1'
#
loop_
_entity.id
_entity.type
_entity.pdbx_description
1 polymer ?
#
loop_
_entity_poly.entity_id
_entity_poly.type
_entity_poly.pdbx_seq_one_letter_code
_entity_poly.pdbx_strand_id
1 'polypeptide(L)'
;MMVHAGGKERDEQEWHKIFMDAGFNQCKMAPVLAMELIREREGAHELLQAQAHVWNNIFSFISSMSLKCAVQLGILDIIQNHGRPMTLSELVASLPVTRARASHVHRLMRLLVHSGFFALQKNGNGDEGYVLTASSKLLLKESRTSLSPFLLLMLDQMAMYPWHFSSKWFQGDE
;
A
#
# COMPACT_ATOMS: atom_id res chain seq x y z
N MET A 1 4.49 0.72 2.55
CA MET A 1 5.14 1.69 1.64
C MET A 1 6.61 1.68 2.01
N MET A 2 7.50 1.33 1.08
CA MET A 2 8.95 1.34 1.34
C MET A 2 9.61 2.43 0.50
N VAL A 3 10.01 3.50 1.16
CA VAL A 3 10.95 4.50 0.69
C VAL A 3 12.33 3.86 0.69
N HIS A 4 12.99 3.89 -0.46
CA HIS A 4 14.36 3.43 -0.62
C HIS A 4 15.26 4.64 -0.94
N ALA A 5 16.38 4.75 -0.23
CA ALA A 5 17.45 5.67 -0.59
C ALA A 5 18.35 4.99 -1.66
N GLY A 6 18.70 5.72 -2.72
CA GLY A 6 19.47 5.19 -3.85
C GLY A 6 18.69 5.02 -5.16
N GLY A 7 17.43 5.48 -5.22
CA GLY A 7 16.72 5.60 -6.49
C GLY A 7 17.35 6.66 -7.40
N LYS A 8 17.29 6.43 -8.73
CA LYS A 8 17.69 7.43 -9.74
C LYS A 8 16.93 8.76 -9.47
N GLU A 9 17.67 9.85 -9.37
CA GLU A 9 17.11 11.20 -9.34
C GLU A 9 16.45 11.51 -10.69
N ARG A 10 15.22 12.03 -10.64
CA ARG A 10 14.39 12.25 -11.82
C ARG A 10 13.98 13.70 -11.91
N ASP A 11 13.91 14.20 -13.14
CA ASP A 11 13.41 15.54 -13.40
C ASP A 11 11.86 15.61 -13.34
N GLU A 12 11.33 16.83 -13.43
CA GLU A 12 9.88 17.07 -13.37
C GLU A 12 9.10 16.36 -14.47
N GLN A 13 9.67 16.23 -15.68
CA GLN A 13 9.01 15.59 -16.81
C GLN A 13 8.95 14.07 -16.61
N GLU A 14 10.04 13.47 -16.15
CA GLU A 14 10.13 12.07 -15.76
C GLU A 14 9.14 11.75 -14.64
N TRP A 15 9.05 12.59 -13.61
CA TRP A 15 8.05 12.45 -12.54
C TRP A 15 6.64 12.59 -13.09
N HIS A 16 6.37 13.63 -13.88
CA HIS A 16 5.05 13.86 -14.46
C HIS A 16 4.56 12.62 -15.22
N LYS A 17 5.41 12.04 -16.06
CA LYS A 17 5.10 10.79 -16.78
C LYS A 17 4.72 9.66 -15.82
N ILE A 18 5.53 9.41 -14.79
CA ILE A 18 5.26 8.36 -13.79
C ILE A 18 3.93 8.59 -13.07
N PHE A 19 3.64 9.84 -12.69
CA PHE A 19 2.38 10.17 -12.01
C PHE A 19 1.17 9.96 -12.92
N MET A 20 1.26 10.31 -14.19
CA MET A 20 0.20 10.07 -15.18
C MET A 20 -0.01 8.57 -15.42
N ASP A 21 1.06 7.80 -15.61
CA ASP A 21 1.00 6.33 -15.74
C ASP A 21 0.42 5.66 -14.48
N ALA A 22 0.63 6.27 -13.30
CA ALA A 22 0.05 5.86 -12.03
C ALA A 22 -1.42 6.29 -11.82
N GLY A 23 -2.05 6.91 -12.83
CA GLY A 23 -3.45 7.32 -12.82
C GLY A 23 -3.74 8.58 -11.99
N PHE A 24 -2.76 9.46 -11.79
CA PHE A 24 -3.00 10.83 -11.30
C PHE A 24 -3.38 11.74 -12.49
N ASN A 25 -4.29 12.69 -12.26
CA ASN A 25 -4.67 13.67 -13.30
C ASN A 25 -3.82 14.95 -13.25
N GLN A 26 -3.05 15.13 -12.18
CA GLN A 26 -2.17 16.28 -11.97
C GLN A 26 -1.03 15.89 -11.02
N CYS A 27 0.16 16.43 -11.28
CA CYS A 27 1.33 16.32 -10.42
C CYS A 27 1.79 17.73 -10.07
N LYS A 28 1.82 18.07 -8.78
CA LYS A 28 2.46 19.29 -8.27
C LYS A 28 3.59 18.84 -7.38
N MET A 29 4.82 19.04 -7.82
CA MET A 29 5.99 18.77 -7.00
C MET A 29 6.15 19.93 -6.03
N ALA A 30 6.01 19.64 -4.73
CA ALA A 30 6.35 20.58 -3.68
C ALA A 30 7.66 20.09 -3.05
N PRO A 31 8.67 20.97 -2.86
CA PRO A 31 9.83 20.58 -2.09
C PRO A 31 9.40 20.21 -0.68
N VAL A 32 9.74 18.99 -0.28
CA VAL A 32 9.63 18.59 1.12
C VAL A 32 10.82 19.23 1.82
N LEU A 33 10.58 20.24 2.65
CA LEU A 33 11.60 21.02 3.41
C LEU A 33 12.74 20.17 4.00
N ALA A 34 12.45 18.92 4.37
CA ALA A 34 13.44 18.00 4.89
C ALA A 34 14.51 17.54 3.87
N MET A 35 14.24 17.56 2.56
CA MET A 35 15.22 17.20 1.51
C MET A 35 16.09 18.39 1.06
N GLU A 36 15.61 19.63 1.15
CA GLU A 36 16.41 20.82 0.82
C GLU A 36 17.58 21.00 1.79
N LEU A 37 17.38 20.68 3.07
CA LEU A 37 18.41 20.76 4.11
C LEU A 37 19.55 19.73 3.95
N ILE A 38 19.32 18.65 3.19
CA ILE A 38 20.27 17.54 3.05
C ILE A 38 21.26 17.79 1.90
N ARG A 39 20.87 18.59 0.91
CA ARG A 39 21.67 18.85 -0.30
C ARG A 39 22.97 19.62 -0.02
N GLU A 40 23.06 20.35 1.09
CA GLU A 40 24.19 21.21 1.43
C GLU A 40 25.16 20.61 2.48
N ARG A 41 24.93 19.38 2.97
CA ARG A 41 25.74 18.75 4.02
C ARG A 41 26.65 17.63 3.49
N GLU A 42 27.91 17.61 3.96
CA GLU A 42 28.74 16.39 3.94
C GLU A 42 28.00 15.28 4.71
N GLY A 43 27.87 14.08 4.11
CA GLY A 43 27.06 12.98 4.65
C GLY A 43 25.62 12.89 4.11
N ALA A 44 25.29 13.62 3.04
CA ALA A 44 23.96 13.64 2.42
C ALA A 44 23.36 12.23 2.16
N HIS A 45 24.18 11.25 1.75
CA HIS A 45 23.71 9.89 1.49
C HIS A 45 23.22 9.17 2.76
N GLU A 46 23.96 9.26 3.87
CA GLU A 46 23.58 8.65 5.14
C GLU A 46 22.32 9.31 5.72
N LEU A 47 22.22 10.64 5.59
CA LEU A 47 21.01 11.39 6.00
C LEU A 47 19.79 10.97 5.18
N LEU A 48 19.93 10.78 3.85
CA LEU A 48 18.85 10.29 2.99
C LEU A 48 18.40 8.87 3.40
N GLN A 49 19.35 7.98 3.70
CA GLN A 49 19.02 6.63 4.19
C GLN A 49 18.28 6.69 5.54
N ALA A 50 18.76 7.48 6.48
CA ALA A 50 18.11 7.67 7.78
C ALA A 50 16.70 8.24 7.63
N GLN A 51 16.51 9.23 6.75
CA GLN A 51 15.21 9.81 6.46
C GLN A 51 14.26 8.79 5.83
N ALA A 52 14.72 7.99 4.86
CA ALA A 52 13.93 6.91 4.27
C ALA A 52 13.50 5.90 5.33
N HIS A 53 14.39 5.53 6.25
CA HIS A 53 14.08 4.65 7.38
C HIS A 53 13.00 5.25 8.30
N VAL A 54 13.11 6.52 8.67
CA VAL A 54 12.11 7.21 9.50
C VAL A 54 10.76 7.27 8.78
N TRP A 55 10.73 7.62 7.49
CA TRP A 55 9.50 7.66 6.70
C TRP A 55 8.85 6.28 6.56
N ASN A 56 9.64 5.22 6.40
CA ASN A 56 9.11 3.84 6.37
C ASN A 56 8.37 3.49 7.66
N ASN A 57 8.92 3.91 8.80
CA ASN A 57 8.27 3.70 10.09
C ASN A 57 7.00 4.56 10.23
N ILE A 58 7.07 5.85 9.93
CA ILE A 58 5.92 6.78 9.99
C ILE A 58 4.77 6.30 9.11
N PHE A 59 5.04 5.82 7.90
CA PHE A 59 4.03 5.41 6.92
C PHE A 59 3.75 3.90 6.90
N SER A 60 4.33 3.12 7.82
CA SER A 60 4.16 1.67 7.89
C SER A 60 2.69 1.25 8.02
N PHE A 61 1.89 2.01 8.78
CA PHE A 61 0.47 1.75 9.02
C PHE A 61 -0.37 1.74 7.73
N ILE A 62 0.06 2.45 6.67
CA ILE A 62 -0.67 2.53 5.40
C ILE A 62 -0.80 1.15 4.76
N SER A 63 0.25 0.32 4.82
CA SER A 63 0.20 -1.06 4.30
C SER A 63 -0.81 -1.91 5.07
N SER A 64 -0.85 -1.81 6.40
CA SER A 64 -1.82 -2.52 7.25
C SER A 64 -3.27 -2.08 6.96
N MET A 65 -3.52 -0.78 6.88
CA MET A 65 -4.85 -0.24 6.58
C MET A 65 -5.30 -0.57 5.16
N SER A 66 -4.37 -0.62 4.20
CA SER A 66 -4.66 -1.05 2.83
C SER A 66 -5.06 -2.52 2.77
N LEU A 67 -4.40 -3.39 3.55
CA LEU A 67 -4.76 -4.79 3.65
C LEU A 67 -6.13 -4.98 4.31
N LYS A 68 -6.40 -4.25 5.39
CA LYS A 68 -7.73 -4.17 6.03
C LYS A 68 -8.80 -3.80 4.99
N CYS A 69 -8.54 -2.77 4.19
CA CYS A 69 -9.44 -2.33 3.12
C CYS A 69 -9.71 -3.45 2.10
N ALA A 70 -8.68 -4.17 1.65
CA ALA A 70 -8.86 -5.28 0.70
C ALA A 70 -9.71 -6.42 1.26
N VAL A 71 -9.54 -6.76 2.55
CA VAL A 71 -10.38 -7.75 3.23
C VAL A 71 -11.82 -7.27 3.36
N GLN A 72 -12.04 -6.02 3.76
CA GLN A 72 -13.39 -5.45 3.90
C GLN A 72 -14.12 -5.33 2.56
N LEU A 73 -13.41 -4.99 1.49
CA LEU A 73 -13.96 -4.94 0.13
C LEU A 73 -14.15 -6.33 -0.50
N GLY A 74 -13.69 -7.41 0.15
CA GLY A 74 -13.79 -8.77 -0.37
C GLY A 74 -12.92 -9.03 -1.61
N ILE A 75 -11.89 -8.21 -1.86
CA ILE A 75 -11.02 -8.33 -3.03
C ILE A 75 -10.39 -9.73 -3.12
N LEU A 76 -10.00 -10.29 -1.97
CA LEU A 76 -9.36 -11.59 -1.91
C LEU A 76 -10.31 -12.70 -2.39
N ASP A 77 -11.53 -12.70 -1.88
CA ASP A 77 -12.55 -13.69 -2.24
C ASP A 77 -13.00 -13.51 -3.70
N ILE A 78 -13.12 -12.27 -4.18
CA ILE A 78 -13.45 -11.97 -5.60
C ILE A 78 -12.39 -12.58 -6.54
N ILE A 79 -11.10 -12.36 -6.26
CA ILE A 79 -10.02 -12.92 -7.08
C ILE A 79 -9.98 -14.44 -6.99
N GLN A 80 -10.19 -15.02 -5.78
CA GLN A 80 -10.24 -16.47 -5.59
C GLN A 80 -11.37 -17.11 -6.39
N ASN A 81 -12.58 -16.55 -6.31
CA ASN A 81 -13.77 -17.09 -6.94
C ASN A 81 -13.77 -16.97 -8.47
N HIS A 82 -12.98 -16.05 -9.01
CA HIS A 82 -12.80 -15.90 -10.45
C HIS A 82 -11.96 -17.03 -11.08
N GLY A 83 -11.12 -17.70 -10.30
CA GLY A 83 -10.40 -18.92 -10.72
C GLY A 83 -9.26 -18.74 -11.74
N ARG A 84 -9.06 -17.52 -12.27
CA ARG A 84 -7.96 -17.15 -13.19
C ARG A 84 -7.41 -15.76 -12.84
N PRO A 85 -6.22 -15.37 -13.31
CA PRO A 85 -5.68 -14.04 -13.03
C PRO A 85 -6.68 -12.96 -13.47
N MET A 86 -7.05 -12.10 -12.52
CA MET A 86 -8.11 -11.12 -12.69
C MET A 86 -7.53 -9.77 -13.11
N THR A 87 -7.93 -9.26 -14.26
CA THR A 87 -7.49 -7.95 -14.74
C THR A 87 -8.03 -6.82 -13.85
N LEU A 88 -7.40 -5.64 -13.93
CA LEU A 88 -7.89 -4.46 -13.20
C LEU A 88 -9.33 -4.09 -13.58
N SER A 89 -9.68 -4.17 -14.85
CA SER A 89 -11.04 -3.86 -15.34
C SER A 89 -12.08 -4.83 -14.77
N GLU A 90 -11.78 -6.12 -14.75
CA GLU A 90 -12.66 -7.15 -14.17
C GLU A 90 -12.82 -6.90 -12.66
N LEU A 91 -11.72 -6.64 -11.95
CA LEU A 91 -11.76 -6.37 -10.51
C LEU A 91 -12.59 -5.13 -10.18
N VAL A 92 -12.41 -4.03 -10.90
CA VAL A 92 -13.19 -2.80 -10.71
C VAL A 92 -14.67 -3.05 -10.98
N ALA A 93 -15.00 -3.86 -11.99
CA ALA A 93 -16.39 -4.20 -12.31
C ALA A 93 -17.06 -5.08 -11.24
N SER A 94 -16.29 -5.91 -10.54
CA SER A 94 -16.78 -6.77 -9.45
C SER A 94 -16.90 -6.06 -8.10
N LEU A 95 -16.28 -4.89 -7.93
CA LEU A 95 -16.28 -4.15 -6.67
C LEU A 95 -17.44 -3.16 -6.58
N PRO A 96 -17.99 -2.92 -5.37
CA PRO A 96 -19.02 -1.90 -5.13
C PRO A 96 -18.40 -0.48 -5.10
N VAL A 97 -17.63 -0.12 -6.13
CA VAL A 97 -16.94 1.17 -6.25
C VAL A 97 -17.57 2.05 -7.31
N THR A 98 -17.65 3.35 -7.05
CA THR A 98 -18.09 4.32 -8.07
C THR A 98 -17.03 4.45 -9.16
N ARG A 99 -17.46 4.75 -10.39
CA ARG A 99 -16.56 4.89 -11.56
C ARG A 99 -15.44 5.92 -11.32
N ALA A 100 -15.72 6.98 -10.57
CA ALA A 100 -14.74 8.00 -10.18
C ALA A 100 -13.62 7.49 -9.26
N ARG A 101 -13.83 6.36 -8.56
CA ARG A 101 -12.86 5.74 -7.65
C ARG A 101 -12.11 4.56 -8.26
N ALA A 102 -12.43 4.16 -9.50
CA ALA A 102 -11.77 3.06 -10.20
C ALA A 102 -10.24 3.22 -10.27
N SER A 103 -9.75 4.43 -10.52
CA SER A 103 -8.31 4.74 -10.55
C SER A 103 -7.60 4.50 -9.20
N HIS A 104 -8.33 4.58 -8.10
CA HIS A 104 -7.79 4.36 -6.76
C HIS A 104 -7.62 2.87 -6.43
N VAL A 105 -8.45 2.00 -7.03
CA VAL A 105 -8.32 0.54 -6.90
C VAL A 105 -6.98 0.07 -7.46
N HIS A 106 -6.57 0.61 -8.62
CA HIS A 106 -5.27 0.30 -9.21
C HIS A 106 -4.11 0.57 -8.24
N ARG A 107 -4.13 1.71 -7.54
CA ARG A 107 -3.09 2.09 -6.59
C ARG A 107 -3.08 1.22 -5.35
N LEU A 108 -4.26 0.92 -4.82
CA LEU A 108 -4.42 -0.01 -3.71
C LEU A 108 -3.79 -1.36 -4.07
N MET A 109 -4.15 -1.91 -5.23
CA MET A 109 -3.62 -3.17 -5.71
C MET A 109 -2.12 -3.11 -5.95
N ARG A 110 -1.59 -2.04 -6.54
CA ARG A 110 -0.14 -1.86 -6.72
C ARG A 110 0.61 -1.91 -5.39
N LEU A 111 0.10 -1.25 -4.35
CA LEU A 111 0.68 -1.28 -3.02
C LEU A 111 0.64 -2.68 -2.40
N LEU A 112 -0.48 -3.40 -2.55
CA LEU A 112 -0.64 -4.74 -1.99
C LEU A 112 0.16 -5.81 -2.75
N VAL A 113 0.36 -5.63 -4.06
CA VAL A 113 1.30 -6.44 -4.86
C VAL A 113 2.72 -6.22 -4.35
N HIS A 114 3.15 -4.97 -4.22
CA HIS A 114 4.48 -4.64 -3.72
C HIS A 114 4.70 -5.13 -2.27
N SER A 115 3.64 -5.16 -1.46
CA SER A 115 3.68 -5.70 -0.08
C SER A 115 3.59 -7.24 -0.03
N GLY A 116 3.55 -7.93 -1.18
CA GLY A 116 3.61 -9.39 -1.27
C GLY A 116 2.29 -10.13 -1.03
N PHE A 117 1.15 -9.43 -0.94
CA PHE A 117 -0.15 -10.07 -0.80
C PHE A 117 -0.73 -10.53 -2.14
N PHE A 118 -0.40 -9.84 -3.23
CA PHE A 118 -0.81 -10.22 -4.58
C PHE A 118 0.41 -10.29 -5.50
N ALA A 119 0.25 -10.96 -6.62
CA ALA A 119 1.23 -10.93 -7.71
C ALA A 119 0.52 -10.62 -9.03
N LEU A 120 1.28 -10.12 -10.00
CA LEU A 120 0.84 -10.00 -11.39
C LEU A 120 1.26 -11.27 -12.13
N GLN A 121 0.34 -11.84 -12.90
CA GLN A 121 0.58 -12.98 -13.77
C GLN A 121 0.07 -12.64 -15.18
N LYS A 122 0.87 -12.94 -16.20
CA LYS A 122 0.45 -12.80 -17.60
C LYS A 122 -0.61 -13.83 -17.95
N ASN A 123 -1.67 -13.37 -18.57
CA ASN A 123 -2.69 -14.19 -19.19
C ASN A 123 -2.23 -14.64 -20.59
N GLY A 124 -2.86 -15.69 -21.12
CA GLY A 124 -2.54 -16.25 -22.44
C GLY A 124 -2.77 -15.28 -23.62
N ASN A 125 -3.51 -14.20 -23.39
CA ASN A 125 -3.78 -13.12 -24.34
C ASN A 125 -2.81 -11.93 -24.23
N GLY A 126 -1.83 -11.97 -23.30
CA GLY A 126 -0.80 -10.94 -23.14
C GLY A 126 -1.06 -9.91 -22.03
N ASP A 127 -2.30 -9.82 -21.53
CA ASP A 127 -2.67 -8.92 -20.43
C ASP A 127 -2.19 -9.46 -19.06
N GLU A 128 -1.90 -8.57 -18.11
CA GLU A 128 -1.55 -8.96 -16.74
C GLU A 128 -2.77 -8.94 -15.82
N GLY A 129 -2.92 -10.01 -15.03
CA GLY A 129 -3.98 -10.15 -14.02
C GLY A 129 -3.41 -10.36 -12.62
N TYR A 130 -4.18 -9.97 -11.62
CA TYR A 130 -3.88 -10.18 -10.21
C TYR A 130 -4.14 -11.63 -9.79
N VAL A 131 -3.21 -12.20 -9.04
CA VAL A 131 -3.34 -13.51 -8.39
C VAL A 131 -3.01 -13.42 -6.90
N LEU A 132 -3.56 -14.34 -6.11
CA LEU A 132 -3.30 -14.46 -4.68
C LEU A 132 -1.93 -15.11 -4.41
N THR A 133 -1.16 -14.53 -3.49
CA THR A 133 0.03 -15.17 -2.91
C THR A 133 -0.34 -16.07 -1.72
N ALA A 134 0.61 -16.85 -1.22
CA ALA A 134 0.43 -17.63 0.01
C ALA A 134 -0.07 -16.77 1.20
N SER A 135 0.47 -15.55 1.34
CA SER A 135 0.10 -14.60 2.40
C SER A 135 -1.37 -14.19 2.31
N SER A 136 -1.86 -13.84 1.12
CA SER A 136 -3.28 -13.47 0.95
C SER A 136 -4.23 -14.66 1.10
N LYS A 137 -3.82 -15.89 0.78
CA LYS A 137 -4.67 -17.08 0.97
C LYS A 137 -5.01 -17.34 2.44
N LEU A 138 -4.14 -16.93 3.37
CA LEU A 138 -4.42 -16.98 4.81
C LEU A 138 -5.56 -16.03 5.23
N LEU A 139 -5.98 -15.11 4.38
CA LEU A 139 -7.01 -14.12 4.67
C LEU A 139 -8.35 -14.40 3.95
N LEU A 140 -8.46 -15.53 3.23
CA LEU A 140 -9.72 -15.91 2.59
C LEU A 140 -10.78 -16.28 3.62
N LYS A 141 -12.05 -15.91 3.39
CA LYS A 141 -13.14 -16.15 4.37
C LYS A 141 -13.47 -17.62 4.54
N GLU A 142 -13.38 -18.40 3.46
CA GLU A 142 -13.78 -19.82 3.46
C GLU A 142 -12.71 -20.77 4.05
N SER A 143 -11.53 -20.25 4.38
CA SER A 143 -10.49 -21.05 5.02
C SER A 143 -10.78 -21.25 6.51
N ARG A 144 -10.73 -22.51 6.99
CA ARG A 144 -10.80 -22.82 8.44
C ARG A 144 -9.73 -22.13 9.27
N THR A 145 -8.62 -21.73 8.66
CA THR A 145 -7.48 -21.06 9.30
C THR A 145 -7.38 -19.59 8.90
N SER A 146 -8.51 -18.96 8.53
CA SER A 146 -8.52 -17.56 8.12
C SER A 146 -8.03 -16.63 9.24
N LEU A 147 -7.03 -15.81 8.91
CA LEU A 147 -6.51 -14.74 9.76
C LEU A 147 -7.30 -13.43 9.59
N SER A 148 -8.29 -13.38 8.69
CA SER A 148 -9.07 -12.16 8.46
C SER A 148 -9.79 -11.63 9.70
N PRO A 149 -10.46 -12.46 10.53
CA PRO A 149 -11.06 -11.97 11.78
C PRO A 149 -10.02 -11.35 12.72
N PHE A 150 -8.84 -11.96 12.82
CA PHE A 150 -7.76 -11.46 13.66
C PHE A 150 -7.18 -10.14 13.13
N LEU A 151 -6.95 -10.03 11.81
CA LEU A 151 -6.53 -8.79 11.16
C LEU A 151 -7.53 -7.66 11.42
N LEU A 152 -8.83 -7.93 11.26
CA LEU A 152 -9.89 -6.94 11.47
C LEU A 152 -9.99 -6.51 12.94
N LEU A 153 -9.81 -7.45 13.88
CA LEU A 153 -9.80 -7.17 15.32
C LEU A 153 -8.60 -6.29 15.70
N MET A 154 -7.38 -6.67 15.30
CA MET A 154 -6.16 -5.95 15.66
C MET A 154 -6.08 -4.55 15.05
N LEU A 155 -6.69 -4.37 13.87
CA LEU A 155 -6.73 -3.10 13.17
C LEU A 155 -8.05 -2.35 13.39
N ASP A 156 -8.89 -2.80 14.33
CA ASP A 156 -10.09 -2.07 14.72
C ASP A 156 -9.71 -0.76 15.44
N GLN A 157 -10.58 0.24 15.35
CA GLN A 157 -10.36 1.52 16.01
C GLN A 157 -10.16 1.34 17.53
N MET A 158 -10.93 0.45 18.16
CA MET A 158 -10.80 0.19 19.60
C MET A 158 -9.46 -0.45 19.94
N ALA A 159 -8.98 -1.42 19.15
CA ALA A 159 -7.69 -2.06 19.38
C ALA A 159 -6.51 -1.11 19.13
N MET A 160 -6.65 -0.16 18.20
CA MET A 160 -5.64 0.85 17.90
C MET A 160 -5.64 2.04 18.88
N TYR A 161 -6.77 2.33 19.52
CA TYR A 161 -6.91 3.52 20.36
C TYR A 161 -5.92 3.60 21.54
N PRO A 162 -5.65 2.51 22.30
CA PRO A 162 -4.69 2.53 23.41
C PRO A 162 -3.28 2.97 23.03
N TRP A 163 -2.85 2.72 21.79
CA TRP A 163 -1.51 3.08 21.32
C TRP A 163 -1.27 4.60 21.29
N HIS A 164 -2.33 5.42 21.27
CA HIS A 164 -2.22 6.87 21.41
C HIS A 164 -1.84 7.33 22.82
N PHE A 165 -2.00 6.46 23.82
CA PHE A 165 -1.73 6.76 25.22
C PHE A 165 -0.46 6.10 25.73
N SER A 166 0.27 5.35 24.90
CA SER A 166 1.48 4.63 25.33
C SER A 166 2.51 5.54 25.99
N SER A 167 2.72 6.76 25.47
CA SER A 167 3.65 7.72 26.10
C SER A 167 3.19 8.13 27.50
N LYS A 168 1.89 8.39 27.70
CA LYS A 168 1.33 8.71 29.03
C LYS A 168 1.45 7.52 29.98
N TRP A 169 1.16 6.32 29.48
CA TRP A 169 1.31 5.08 30.24
C TRP A 169 2.75 4.87 30.74
N PHE A 170 3.76 5.13 29.90
CA PHE A 170 5.17 5.05 30.31
C PHE A 170 5.60 6.15 31.27
N GLN A 171 4.99 7.34 31.18
CA GLN A 171 5.29 8.45 32.08
C GLN A 171 4.81 8.17 33.51
N GLY A 172 3.85 7.24 33.67
CA GLY A 172 3.19 6.97 34.94
C GLY A 172 2.26 8.13 35.30
N ASP A 173 1.07 7.80 35.77
CA ASP A 173 0.33 8.75 36.59
C ASP A 173 0.90 8.59 38.01
N GLU A 174 1.42 9.67 38.60
CA GLU A 174 1.45 9.74 40.08
C GLU A 174 0.01 9.70 40.62
#